data_AF-A0A3D2J474-F1
#
_entry.id   AF-A0A3D2J474-F1
#
_cell.length_a   1.000
_cell.length_b   1.000
_cell.length_c   1.000
_cell.angle_alpha   90.00
_cell.angle_beta   90.00
_cell.angle_gamma   90.00
#
_symmetry.space_group_name_H-M   'P 1'
#
loop_
_entity.id
_entity.type
_entity.pdbx_description
1 polymer ?
#
loop_
_entity_poly.entity_id
_entity_poly.type
_entity_poly.pdbx_seq_one_letter_code
_entity_poly.pdbx_strand_id
1 'polypeptide(L)'
;EGLPEDVQAELDQVRRVLNTANAPEPFETEQISGTELWTQTLSQGSVVRVGLAAKDVSDYIHDRAHLLEDAPFIADMSSGCLYALSHGETSIEIARWLHALRRPALKRDGYAVVMSMPETMDNAWVVDRWGFTPQALDVMQRLKLRWDPNGVLNAGVFL
;
A
#
# COMPACT_ATOMS: atom_id res chain seq x y z
N GLU A 1 -16.38 -7.37 -15.21
CA GLU A 1 -15.40 -8.41 -15.58
C GLU A 1 -16.05 -9.77 -15.34
N GLY A 2 -15.68 -10.82 -16.08
CA GLY A 2 -16.28 -12.15 -15.98
C GLY A 2 -17.59 -12.32 -16.78
N LEU A 3 -17.97 -13.58 -17.04
CA LEU A 3 -19.30 -13.90 -17.54
C LEU A 3 -20.33 -13.63 -16.42
N PRO A 4 -21.53 -13.10 -16.73
CA PRO A 4 -22.53 -12.77 -15.71
C PRO A 4 -22.85 -13.92 -14.75
N GLU A 5 -22.87 -15.15 -15.26
CA GLU A 5 -23.16 -16.35 -14.50
C GLU A 5 -22.06 -16.67 -13.47
N ASP A 6 -20.80 -16.46 -13.83
CA ASP A 6 -19.64 -16.68 -12.95
C ASP A 6 -19.65 -15.65 -11.80
N VAL A 7 -19.89 -14.38 -12.13
CA VAL A 7 -19.97 -13.29 -11.15
C VAL A 7 -21.09 -13.56 -10.14
N GLN A 8 -22.26 -14.01 -10.61
CA GLN A 8 -23.38 -14.33 -9.72
C GLN A 8 -23.04 -15.49 -8.77
N ALA A 9 -22.39 -16.54 -9.27
CA ALA A 9 -21.98 -17.68 -8.47
C ALA A 9 -20.97 -17.29 -7.37
N GLU A 10 -20.01 -16.43 -7.70
CA GLU A 10 -19.04 -15.88 -6.75
C GLU A 10 -19.70 -15.00 -5.68
N LEU A 11 -20.63 -14.11 -6.08
CA LEU A 11 -21.40 -13.28 -5.14
C LEU A 11 -22.22 -14.12 -4.17
N ASP A 12 -22.87 -15.18 -4.66
CA ASP A 12 -23.64 -16.08 -3.80
C ASP A 12 -22.74 -16.84 -2.81
N GLN A 13 -21.52 -17.18 -3.22
CA GLN A 13 -20.53 -17.76 -2.31
C GLN A 13 -20.10 -16.78 -1.22
N VAL A 14 -19.84 -15.52 -1.58
CA VAL A 14 -19.49 -14.45 -0.62
C VAL A 14 -20.62 -14.26 0.39
N ARG A 15 -21.88 -14.14 -0.07
CA ARG A 15 -23.06 -14.01 0.81
C ARG A 15 -23.17 -15.17 1.80
N ARG A 16 -22.98 -16.42 1.36
CA ARG A 16 -22.99 -17.59 2.26
C ARG A 16 -21.92 -17.52 3.34
N VAL A 17 -20.71 -17.10 2.98
CA VAL A 17 -19.59 -16.95 3.94
C VAL A 17 -19.91 -15.84 4.95
N LEU A 18 -20.38 -14.68 4.49
CA LEU A 18 -20.76 -13.55 5.35
C LEU A 18 -21.88 -13.91 6.33
N ASN A 19 -22.92 -14.62 5.86
CA ASN A 19 -24.00 -15.08 6.70
C ASN A 19 -23.52 -16.07 7.77
N THR A 20 -22.61 -16.98 7.41
CA THR A 20 -22.01 -17.94 8.38
C THR A 20 -21.18 -17.22 9.45
N ALA A 21 -20.60 -16.07 9.10
CA ALA A 21 -19.83 -15.23 10.01
C ALA A 21 -20.70 -14.23 10.82
N ASN A 22 -22.03 -14.27 10.70
CA ASN A 22 -22.96 -13.27 11.27
C ASN A 22 -22.59 -11.82 10.88
N ALA A 23 -22.09 -11.62 9.67
CA ALA A 23 -21.85 -10.28 9.15
C ALA A 23 -23.19 -9.56 8.88
N PRO A 24 -23.19 -8.21 8.84
CA PRO A 24 -24.35 -7.45 8.40
C PRO A 24 -24.81 -7.86 6.99
N GLU A 25 -26.10 -7.68 6.71
CA GLU A 25 -26.65 -7.92 5.36
C GLU A 25 -25.87 -7.12 4.31
N PRO A 26 -25.31 -7.80 3.28
CA PRO A 26 -24.57 -7.13 2.23
C PRO A 26 -25.49 -6.17 1.46
N PHE A 27 -25.00 -4.96 1.18
CA PHE A 27 -25.63 -4.07 0.21
C PHE A 27 -24.92 -4.21 -1.14
N GLU A 28 -25.68 -4.33 -2.22
CA GLU A 28 -25.15 -4.35 -3.58
C GLU A 28 -25.33 -2.97 -4.22
N THR A 29 -24.30 -2.49 -4.92
CA THR A 29 -24.35 -1.20 -5.61
C THR A 29 -23.65 -1.28 -6.96
N GLU A 30 -24.30 -0.73 -7.98
CA GLU A 30 -23.72 -0.52 -9.31
C GLU A 30 -23.11 0.89 -9.46
N GLN A 31 -23.27 1.74 -8.45
CA GLN A 31 -22.89 3.16 -8.51
C GLN A 31 -21.41 3.38 -8.23
N ILE A 32 -20.78 2.46 -7.50
CA ILE A 32 -19.40 2.56 -7.06
C ILE A 32 -18.77 1.17 -7.19
N SER A 33 -17.80 1.02 -8.09
CA SER A 33 -17.00 -0.20 -8.18
C SER A 33 -15.82 -0.18 -7.20
N GLY A 34 -15.44 -1.36 -6.72
CA GLY A 34 -14.22 -1.50 -5.89
C GLY A 34 -12.96 -1.00 -6.62
N THR A 35 -12.90 -1.20 -7.93
CA THR A 35 -11.80 -0.71 -8.78
C THR A 35 -11.75 0.82 -8.83
N GLU A 36 -12.89 1.50 -8.95
CA GLU A 36 -12.95 2.97 -8.89
C GLU A 36 -12.51 3.50 -7.54
N LEU A 37 -13.01 2.92 -6.44
CA LEU A 37 -12.56 3.30 -5.09
C LEU A 37 -11.06 3.12 -4.93
N TRP A 38 -10.54 1.99 -5.41
CA TRP A 38 -9.12 1.69 -5.32
C TRP A 38 -8.28 2.67 -6.12
N THR A 39 -8.60 2.86 -7.40
CA THR A 39 -7.86 3.77 -8.28
C THR A 39 -7.94 5.22 -7.84
N GLN A 40 -9.12 5.68 -7.38
CA GLN A 40 -9.31 7.01 -6.83
C GLN A 40 -8.51 7.22 -5.55
N THR A 41 -8.44 6.21 -4.69
CA THR A 41 -7.68 6.27 -3.44
C THR A 41 -6.17 6.30 -3.73
N LEU A 42 -5.68 5.47 -4.66
CA LEU A 42 -4.25 5.43 -4.99
C LEU A 42 -3.74 6.63 -5.79
N SER A 43 -4.63 7.42 -6.40
CA SER A 43 -4.24 8.61 -7.18
C SER A 43 -4.00 9.85 -6.32
N GLN A 44 -4.23 9.76 -5.00
CA GLN A 44 -4.19 10.91 -4.10
C GLN A 44 -2.98 10.90 -3.18
N GLY A 45 -2.36 12.08 -3.04
CA GLY A 45 -1.39 12.37 -1.98
C GLY A 45 -0.19 11.42 -1.95
N SER A 46 0.26 11.14 -0.74
CA SER A 46 1.37 10.23 -0.48
C SER A 46 0.84 8.85 -0.10
N VAL A 47 1.05 7.86 -0.97
CA VAL A 47 0.57 6.50 -0.77
C VAL A 47 1.70 5.62 -0.27
N VAL A 48 1.44 4.88 0.81
CA VAL A 48 2.34 3.86 1.36
C VAL A 48 1.71 2.49 1.20
N ARG A 49 2.48 1.56 0.64
CA ARG A 49 2.14 0.14 0.64
C ARG A 49 2.91 -0.56 1.74
N VAL A 50 2.18 -1.17 2.66
CA VAL A 50 2.69 -2.11 3.65
C VAL A 50 2.44 -3.53 3.14
N GLY A 51 3.49 -4.35 3.08
CA GLY A 51 3.40 -5.77 2.72
C GLY A 51 3.72 -6.64 3.93
N LEU A 52 2.87 -7.62 4.20
CA LEU A 52 2.94 -8.55 5.34
C LEU A 52 2.55 -9.96 4.86
N ALA A 53 2.80 -10.98 5.67
CA ALA A 53 2.11 -12.24 5.45
C ALA A 53 0.60 -12.05 5.68
N ALA A 54 -0.24 -12.67 4.84
CA ALA A 54 -1.70 -12.48 4.87
C ALA A 54 -2.32 -12.70 6.27
N LYS A 55 -1.80 -13.68 7.02
CA LYS A 55 -2.23 -13.98 8.40
C LYS A 55 -1.99 -12.85 9.40
N ASP A 56 -1.03 -11.96 9.14
CA ASP A 56 -0.59 -10.92 10.07
C ASP A 56 -1.28 -9.56 9.78
N VAL A 57 -1.99 -9.43 8.65
CA VAL A 57 -2.59 -8.16 8.22
C VAL A 57 -3.65 -7.68 9.22
N SER A 58 -4.51 -8.57 9.70
CA SER A 58 -5.61 -8.20 10.61
C SER A 58 -5.07 -7.63 11.93
N ASP A 59 -4.15 -8.36 12.57
CA ASP A 59 -3.50 -7.92 13.80
C ASP A 59 -2.72 -6.62 13.59
N TYR A 60 -2.04 -6.47 12.46
CA TYR A 60 -1.33 -5.25 12.13
C TYR A 60 -2.26 -4.04 11.99
N ILE A 61 -3.39 -4.18 11.29
CA ILE A 61 -4.39 -3.11 11.15
C ILE A 61 -4.92 -2.73 12.53
N HIS A 62 -5.25 -3.71 13.37
CA HIS A 62 -5.76 -3.46 14.72
C HIS A 62 -4.73 -2.71 15.59
N ASP A 63 -3.48 -3.18 15.61
CA ASP A 63 -2.39 -2.54 16.35
C ASP A 63 -2.13 -1.10 15.89
N ARG A 64 -2.39 -0.81 14.61
CA ARG A 64 -2.13 0.49 13.95
C ARG A 64 -3.40 1.31 13.71
N ALA A 65 -4.53 0.94 14.31
CA ALA A 65 -5.81 1.62 14.09
C ALA A 65 -5.70 3.15 14.25
N HIS A 66 -5.05 3.62 15.32
CA HIS A 66 -4.80 5.06 15.55
C HIS A 66 -4.02 5.80 14.45
N LEU A 67 -3.29 5.11 13.55
CA LEU A 67 -2.60 5.72 12.40
C LEU A 67 -3.40 5.62 11.10
N LEU A 68 -4.38 4.71 11.07
CA LEU A 68 -5.19 4.34 9.91
C LEU A 68 -6.62 4.89 10.01
N GLU A 69 -7.09 5.26 11.19
CA GLU A 69 -8.41 5.89 11.39
C GLU A 69 -8.42 7.33 10.89
N ASP A 70 -7.28 8.02 10.98
CA ASP A 70 -7.14 9.42 10.58
C ASP A 70 -7.02 9.60 9.06
N ALA A 71 -6.91 8.51 8.28
CA ALA A 71 -6.72 8.60 6.83
C ALA A 71 -7.30 7.38 6.07
N PRO A 72 -7.77 7.56 4.81
CA PRO A 72 -8.22 6.43 4.00
C PRO A 72 -7.14 5.36 3.81
N PHE A 73 -7.55 4.10 3.89
CA PHE A 73 -6.71 2.97 3.55
C PHE A 73 -7.53 1.86 2.88
N ILE A 74 -6.83 1.00 2.16
CA ILE A 74 -7.37 -0.22 1.53
C ILE A 74 -6.52 -1.40 1.98
N ALA A 75 -7.17 -2.45 2.48
CA ALA A 75 -6.51 -3.70 2.83
C ALA A 75 -6.91 -4.79 1.85
N ASP A 76 -5.93 -5.34 1.13
CA ASP A 76 -6.06 -6.59 0.42
C ASP A 76 -5.50 -7.71 1.29
N MET A 77 -6.42 -8.31 2.04
CA MET A 77 -6.14 -9.38 2.99
C MET A 77 -5.54 -10.62 2.30
N SER A 78 -5.88 -10.86 1.03
CA SER A 78 -5.46 -12.04 0.29
C SER A 78 -4.01 -11.95 -0.17
N SER A 79 -3.59 -10.77 -0.64
CA SER A 79 -2.22 -10.51 -1.06
C SER A 79 -1.29 -10.09 0.07
N GLY A 80 -1.83 -9.87 1.27
CA GLY A 80 -1.03 -9.41 2.41
C GLY A 80 -0.66 -7.94 2.33
N CYS A 81 -1.42 -7.13 1.56
CA CYS A 81 -1.08 -5.74 1.29
C CYS A 81 -2.06 -4.78 1.95
N LEU A 82 -1.52 -3.70 2.50
CA LEU A 82 -2.25 -2.54 2.99
C LEU A 82 -1.75 -1.29 2.25
N TYR A 83 -2.66 -0.52 1.68
CA TYR A 83 -2.39 0.74 1.00
C TYR A 83 -2.97 1.86 1.85
N ALA A 84 -2.12 2.68 2.45
CA ALA A 84 -2.53 3.77 3.33
C ALA A 84 -2.13 5.12 2.74
N LEU A 85 -3.02 6.11 2.85
CA LEU A 85 -2.75 7.48 2.45
C LEU A 85 -2.24 8.28 3.64
N SER A 86 -1.20 9.09 3.44
CA SER A 86 -0.75 10.03 4.47
C SER A 86 -1.58 11.31 4.43
N HIS A 87 -1.88 11.86 5.62
CA HIS A 87 -2.40 13.22 5.79
C HIS A 87 -1.30 14.26 6.07
N GLY A 88 -0.03 13.83 6.11
CA GLY A 88 1.07 14.77 6.33
C GLY A 88 1.18 15.75 5.15
N GLU A 89 1.25 17.04 5.46
CA GLU A 89 1.41 18.10 4.47
C GLU A 89 2.90 18.37 4.20
N THR A 90 3.75 18.04 5.19
CA THR A 90 5.20 18.21 5.10
C THR A 90 5.93 16.88 4.97
N SER A 91 7.09 16.90 4.31
CA SER A 91 7.99 15.73 4.21
C SER A 91 8.38 15.15 5.57
N ILE A 92 8.47 15.98 6.61
CA ILE A 92 8.82 15.53 7.97
C ILE A 92 7.66 14.74 8.61
N GLU A 93 6.43 15.21 8.45
CA GLU A 93 5.24 14.51 8.97
C GLU A 93 5.04 13.17 8.26
N ILE A 94 5.17 13.16 6.93
CA ILE A 94 5.09 11.94 6.13
C ILE A 94 6.17 10.96 6.55
N ALA A 95 7.42 11.40 6.70
CA ALA A 95 8.51 10.54 7.16
C ALA A 95 8.21 9.95 8.56
N ARG A 96 7.71 10.75 9.49
CA ARG A 96 7.35 10.28 10.85
C ARG A 96 6.25 9.23 10.81
N TRP A 97 5.17 9.50 10.06
CA TRP A 97 4.05 8.58 9.90
C TRP A 97 4.48 7.28 9.21
N LEU A 98 5.27 7.38 8.14
CA LEU A 98 5.85 6.24 7.43
C LEU A 98 6.71 5.37 8.37
N HIS A 99 7.56 5.96 9.22
CA HIS A 99 8.33 5.20 10.20
C HIS A 99 7.46 4.51 11.26
N ALA A 100 6.31 5.09 11.60
CA ALA A 100 5.36 4.51 12.56
C ALA A 100 4.67 3.27 11.99
N LEU A 101 4.41 3.22 10.69
CA LEU A 101 3.95 2.03 9.97
C LEU A 101 5.09 1.03 9.72
N ARG A 102 6.24 1.52 9.26
CA ARG A 102 7.35 0.66 8.81
C ARG A 102 7.96 -0.20 9.90
N ARG A 103 8.27 0.37 11.07
CA ARG A 103 8.99 -0.39 12.13
C ARG A 103 8.20 -1.63 12.59
N PRO A 104 6.89 -1.55 12.87
CA PRO A 104 6.09 -2.74 13.20
C PRO A 104 5.95 -3.75 12.06
N ALA A 105 5.97 -3.29 10.79
CA ALA A 105 5.92 -4.19 9.64
C ALA A 105 7.22 -4.98 9.49
N LEU A 106 8.38 -4.31 9.61
CA LEU A 106 9.69 -4.96 9.60
C LEU A 106 9.85 -5.99 10.72
N LYS A 107 9.27 -5.74 11.90
CA LYS A 107 9.26 -6.72 13.01
C LYS A 107 8.47 -8.00 12.71
N ARG A 108 7.66 -8.00 11.66
CA ARG A 108 6.86 -9.13 11.17
C ARG A 108 7.40 -9.65 9.83
N ASP A 109 8.68 -9.40 9.54
CA ASP A 109 9.34 -9.74 8.28
C ASP A 109 8.65 -9.15 7.03
N GLY A 110 7.87 -8.08 7.21
CA GLY A 110 7.21 -7.33 6.16
C GLY A 110 7.99 -6.09 5.73
N TYR A 111 7.31 -5.18 5.04
CA TYR A 111 7.88 -3.90 4.59
C TYR A 111 6.84 -2.79 4.56
N ALA A 112 7.28 -1.54 4.50
CA ALA A 112 6.45 -0.39 4.16
C ALA A 112 7.21 0.56 3.23
N VAL A 113 6.68 0.76 2.02
CA VAL A 113 7.33 1.55 0.96
C VAL A 113 6.40 2.63 0.43
N VAL A 114 6.98 3.74 0.02
CA VAL A 114 6.26 4.87 -0.59
C VAL A 114 6.05 4.60 -2.07
N MET A 115 4.78 4.42 -2.47
CA MET A 115 4.36 4.18 -3.85
C MET A 115 4.34 5.48 -4.65
N SER A 116 3.76 6.54 -4.08
CA SER A 116 3.64 7.87 -4.68
C SER A 116 3.77 8.95 -3.62
N MET A 117 4.18 10.14 -4.05
CA MET A 117 4.11 11.39 -3.29
C MET A 117 3.86 12.53 -4.27
N PRO A 118 3.30 13.68 -3.81
CA PRO A 118 3.17 14.86 -4.64
C PRO A 118 4.53 15.34 -5.18
N GLU A 119 4.61 15.67 -6.47
CA GLU A 119 5.84 16.19 -7.09
C GLU A 119 6.26 17.55 -6.51
N THR A 120 5.29 18.33 -6.04
CA THR A 120 5.48 19.66 -5.44
C THR A 120 6.00 19.61 -4.00
N MET A 121 6.32 18.43 -3.49
CA MET A 121 6.70 18.25 -2.10
C MET A 121 8.13 18.70 -1.83
N ASP A 122 8.26 19.81 -1.09
CA ASP A 122 9.56 20.31 -0.66
C ASP A 122 10.30 19.31 0.22
N ASN A 123 11.61 19.16 -0.04
CA ASN A 123 12.49 18.27 0.71
C ASN A 123 12.04 16.80 0.72
N ALA A 124 11.45 16.30 -0.38
CA ALA A 124 11.04 14.91 -0.55
C ALA A 124 12.15 13.88 -0.23
N TRP A 125 13.43 14.27 -0.34
CA TRP A 125 14.60 13.45 0.02
C TRP A 125 14.65 13.07 1.51
N VAL A 126 13.93 13.77 2.40
CA VAL A 126 13.79 13.40 3.83
C VAL A 126 12.96 12.14 3.99
N VAL A 127 12.06 11.85 3.05
CA VAL A 127 11.22 10.65 3.07
C VAL A 127 12.00 9.50 2.44
N ASP A 128 12.59 8.65 3.28
CA ASP A 128 13.16 7.38 2.82
C ASP A 128 12.04 6.47 2.29
N ARG A 129 11.92 6.41 0.96
CA ARG A 129 10.87 5.67 0.25
C ARG A 129 10.93 4.18 0.52
N TRP A 130 12.12 3.62 0.72
CA TRP A 130 12.33 2.18 0.85
C TRP A 130 12.38 1.78 2.32
N GLY A 131 13.16 2.50 3.13
CA GLY A 131 13.29 2.22 4.56
C GLY A 131 14.17 1.02 4.89
N PHE A 132 14.85 0.45 3.90
CA PHE A 132 15.77 -0.66 4.05
C PHE A 132 16.81 -0.63 2.93
N THR A 133 17.97 -1.22 3.21
CA THR A 133 18.99 -1.47 2.20
C THR A 133 18.75 -2.86 1.61
N PRO A 134 18.49 -3.00 0.30
CA PRO A 134 18.30 -4.31 -0.31
C PRO A 134 19.61 -5.09 -0.27
N GLN A 135 19.53 -6.40 0.00
CA GLN A 135 20.71 -7.29 0.01
C GLN A 135 21.43 -7.31 -1.35
N ALA A 136 20.68 -7.09 -2.43
CA ALA A 136 21.19 -7.07 -3.81
C ALA A 136 21.60 -5.65 -4.30
N LEU A 137 21.81 -4.69 -3.38
CA LEU A 137 22.14 -3.31 -3.76
C LEU A 137 23.35 -3.23 -4.69
N ASP A 138 24.39 -4.02 -4.41
CA ASP A 138 25.61 -4.10 -5.21
C ASP A 138 25.33 -4.58 -6.64
N VAL A 139 24.45 -5.58 -6.81
CA VAL A 139 24.02 -6.09 -8.11
C VAL A 139 23.24 -5.01 -8.87
N MET A 140 22.32 -4.32 -8.19
CA MET A 140 21.51 -3.26 -8.78
C MET A 140 22.38 -2.09 -9.27
N GLN A 141 23.37 -1.67 -8.47
CA GLN A 141 24.32 -0.62 -8.85
C GLN A 141 25.17 -1.02 -10.07
N ARG A 142 25.66 -2.26 -10.13
CA ARG A 142 26.40 -2.77 -11.30
C ARG A 142 25.53 -2.79 -12.56
N LEU A 143 24.26 -3.20 -12.44
CA LEU A 143 23.32 -3.18 -13.57
C LEU A 143 23.04 -1.75 -14.05
N LYS A 144 22.83 -0.82 -13.12
CA LYS A 144 22.61 0.60 -13.43
C LYS A 144 23.79 1.22 -14.16
N LEU A 145 25.02 1.00 -13.69
CA LEU A 145 26.23 1.50 -14.34
C LEU A 145 26.41 0.93 -15.76
N ARG A 146 26.04 -0.35 -15.96
CA ARG A 146 26.17 -1.01 -17.27
C ARG A 146 25.16 -0.49 -18.29
N TRP A 147 23.93 -0.19 -17.87
CA TRP A 147 22.85 0.22 -18.77
C TRP A 147 22.71 1.73 -18.91
N ASP A 148 23.10 2.49 -17.90
CA ASP A 148 23.06 3.96 -17.90
C ASP A 148 24.34 4.55 -17.30
N PRO A 149 25.47 4.43 -18.01
CA PRO A 149 26.77 4.91 -17.52
C PRO A 149 26.80 6.44 -17.31
N ASN A 150 25.91 7.19 -17.96
CA ASN A 150 25.84 8.65 -17.85
C ASN A 150 24.80 9.12 -16.82
N GLY A 151 24.05 8.20 -16.19
CA GLY A 151 23.05 8.53 -15.17
C GLY A 151 21.86 9.35 -15.69
N VAL A 152 21.51 9.25 -16.97
CA VAL A 152 20.43 10.08 -17.57
C VAL A 152 19.03 9.55 -17.26
N LEU A 153 18.90 8.27 -16.91
CA LEU A 153 17.61 7.64 -16.62
C LEU A 153 17.28 7.77 -15.12
N ASN A 154 16.28 8.59 -14.78
CA ASN A 154 15.77 8.78 -13.41
C ASN A 154 16.87 9.07 -12.38
N ALA A 155 17.69 10.09 -12.67
CA ALA A 155 18.81 10.50 -11.83
C ALA A 155 18.37 10.75 -10.37
N GLY A 156 19.03 10.09 -9.41
CA GLY A 156 18.81 10.31 -7.97
C GLY A 156 17.56 9.67 -7.37
N VAL A 157 16.81 8.84 -8.11
CA VAL A 157 15.52 8.30 -7.64
C VAL A 157 15.65 6.94 -6.93
N PHE A 158 16.59 6.07 -7.33
CA PHE A 158 16.57 4.65 -6.95
C PHE A 158 17.89 4.09 -6.40
N LEU A 159 19.04 4.65 -6.83
CA LEU A 159 20.41 4.17 -6.53
C LEU A 159 21.38 5.34 -6.43
#